data_AF-A0A7Y7N6X9-F1
#
_entry.id   AF-A0A7Y7N6X9-F1
#
_cell.length_a   1.000
_cell.length_b   1.000
_cell.length_c   1.000
_cell.angle_alpha   90.00
_cell.angle_beta   90.00
_cell.angle_gamma   90.00
#
_symmetry.space_group_name_H-M   'P 1'
#
loop_
_entity.id
_entity.type
_entity.pdbx_description
1 polymer ?
#
loop_
_entity_poly.entity_id
_entity_poly.type
_entity_poly.pdbx_seq_one_letter_code
_entity_poly.pdbx_strand_id
1 'polypeptide(L)'
;MKKGIMLLCVAALMAPMSALAGVNVNVNLGLPIPVPMPPPPPRVVLPPPPPVLFERPPLFLAPPSLGIYVGVDVPYDIVYAEDAYYLNYRNGWYRSGSYNGPWVGVRQERLPLVVRRQGLEYIRVHRDREFQNYRRDQNHYRGRQFWAGREVREIRREDRRDDRRDWKEERKRDKQEWKEERKRDKEELKYERKRDKEEWKDHDRR
;
A
#
# COMPACT_ATOMS: atom_id res chain seq x y z
N MET A 1 -15.22 30.47 -77.88
CA MET A 1 -13.80 30.85 -77.76
C MET A 1 -13.71 32.31 -77.33
N LYS A 2 -12.85 32.64 -76.34
CA LYS A 2 -12.37 33.99 -75.92
C LYS A 2 -13.40 34.83 -75.11
N LYS A 3 -13.33 34.95 -73.77
CA LYS A 3 -12.42 35.66 -72.80
C LYS A 3 -12.71 37.17 -72.61
N GLY A 4 -12.87 37.59 -71.34
CA GLY A 4 -12.68 38.96 -70.80
C GLY A 4 -13.96 39.64 -70.28
N ILE A 5 -14.31 39.57 -68.98
CA ILE A 5 -13.95 40.49 -67.85
C ILE A 5 -14.48 41.92 -68.03
N MET A 6 -15.40 42.41 -67.17
CA MET A 6 -15.08 43.36 -66.08
C MET A 6 -16.31 43.75 -65.23
N LEU A 7 -16.04 43.82 -63.92
CA LEU A 7 -16.86 44.21 -62.78
C LEU A 7 -17.38 45.65 -62.85
N LEU A 8 -18.55 45.94 -62.24
CA LEU A 8 -18.67 47.08 -61.32
C LEU A 8 -19.82 46.90 -60.30
N CYS A 9 -19.49 47.20 -59.04
CA CYS A 9 -20.25 46.98 -57.80
C CYS A 9 -21.09 48.20 -57.39
N VAL A 10 -22.29 47.98 -56.82
CA VAL A 10 -23.01 48.93 -55.93
C VAL A 10 -23.89 48.08 -54.98
N ALA A 11 -23.44 47.80 -53.74
CA ALA A 11 -23.67 48.53 -52.48
C ALA A 11 -24.99 48.17 -51.76
N ALA A 12 -24.90 47.46 -50.62
CA ALA A 12 -26.00 47.35 -49.65
C ALA A 12 -25.50 46.99 -48.23
N LEU A 13 -25.87 47.87 -47.29
CA LEU A 13 -26.00 47.74 -45.83
C LEU A 13 -24.75 47.52 -44.94
N MET A 14 -24.33 48.61 -44.29
CA MET A 14 -23.73 48.60 -42.94
C MET A 14 -24.47 49.64 -42.10
N ALA A 15 -25.16 49.20 -41.04
CA ALA A 15 -25.84 50.07 -40.08
C ALA A 15 -24.85 50.53 -38.98
N PRO A 16 -24.93 51.78 -38.48
CA PRO A 16 -24.10 52.23 -37.37
C PRO A 16 -24.69 51.77 -36.03
N MET A 17 -23.87 51.14 -35.17
CA MET A 17 -24.20 50.92 -33.76
C MET A 17 -24.01 52.23 -32.98
N SER A 18 -25.09 52.75 -32.43
CA SER A 18 -25.05 53.86 -31.48
C SER A 18 -24.55 53.36 -30.12
N ALA A 19 -23.38 53.84 -29.69
CA ALA A 19 -22.87 53.64 -28.34
C ALA A 19 -23.61 54.56 -27.36
N LEU A 20 -24.41 54.00 -26.45
CA LEU A 20 -24.98 54.73 -25.32
C LEU A 20 -23.95 54.73 -24.18
N ALA A 21 -23.32 55.88 -23.95
CA ALA A 21 -22.49 56.11 -22.78
C ALA A 21 -23.38 56.24 -21.53
N GLY A 22 -23.60 55.13 -20.84
CA GLY A 22 -24.19 55.14 -19.50
C GLY A 22 -23.13 55.47 -18.45
N VAL A 23 -23.29 56.60 -17.76
CA VAL A 23 -22.48 56.93 -16.58
C VAL A 23 -22.96 56.05 -15.43
N ASN A 24 -22.09 55.17 -14.93
CA ASN A 24 -22.39 54.27 -13.81
C ASN A 24 -21.84 54.88 -12.52
N VAL A 25 -22.73 55.35 -11.63
CA VAL A 25 -22.36 55.84 -10.30
C VAL A 25 -22.47 54.67 -9.32
N ASN A 26 -21.32 54.22 -8.81
CA ASN A 26 -21.27 53.08 -7.88
C ASN A 26 -21.54 53.54 -6.44
N VAL A 27 -22.68 53.13 -5.89
CA VAL A 27 -23.00 53.29 -4.47
C VAL A 27 -22.58 52.01 -3.74
N ASN A 28 -21.53 52.10 -2.92
CA ASN A 28 -21.09 50.99 -2.07
C ASN A 28 -22.10 50.76 -0.93
N LEU A 29 -23.08 49.90 -1.17
CA LEU A 29 -23.88 49.28 -0.11
C LEU A 29 -23.05 48.14 0.47
N GLY A 30 -22.69 48.23 1.76
CA GLY A 30 -21.86 47.27 2.48
C GLY A 30 -22.50 45.90 2.68
N LEU A 31 -22.79 45.20 1.58
CA LEU A 31 -23.20 43.81 1.59
C LEU A 31 -21.95 42.93 1.71
N PRO A 32 -21.88 42.01 2.67
CA PRO A 32 -20.75 41.08 2.75
C PRO A 32 -20.72 40.27 1.45
N ILE A 33 -19.64 40.43 0.68
CA ILE A 33 -19.35 39.62 -0.50
C ILE A 33 -19.38 38.15 -0.03
N PRO A 34 -20.22 37.27 -0.61
CA PRO A 34 -20.18 35.86 -0.29
C PRO A 34 -18.81 35.33 -0.72
N VAL A 35 -17.94 35.09 0.25
CA VAL A 35 -16.71 34.34 -0.02
C VAL A 35 -17.14 32.97 -0.54
N PRO A 36 -16.67 32.52 -1.72
CA PRO A 36 -16.97 31.18 -2.19
C PRO A 36 -16.38 30.20 -1.18
N MET A 37 -17.25 29.51 -0.42
CA MET A 37 -16.81 28.43 0.44
C MET A 37 -16.13 27.36 -0.42
N PRO A 38 -14.97 26.82 0.00
CA PRO A 38 -14.39 25.68 -0.69
C PRO A 38 -15.43 24.55 -0.70
N PRO A 39 -15.55 23.79 -1.81
CA PRO A 39 -16.48 22.68 -1.86
C PRO A 39 -16.18 21.74 -0.68
N PRO A 40 -17.21 21.21 0.00
CA PRO A 40 -16.99 20.26 1.08
C PRO A 40 -16.10 19.12 0.55
N PRO A 41 -15.13 18.63 1.35
CA PRO A 41 -14.29 17.53 0.93
C PRO A 41 -15.19 16.37 0.50
N PRO A 42 -14.86 15.67 -0.60
CA PRO A 42 -15.69 14.57 -1.08
C PRO A 42 -15.93 13.59 0.06
N ARG A 43 -17.21 13.48 0.48
CA ARG A 43 -17.61 12.51 1.48
C ARG A 43 -17.43 11.15 0.84
N VAL A 44 -16.44 10.40 1.32
CA VAL A 44 -16.24 9.02 0.91
C VAL A 44 -17.45 8.23 1.43
N VAL A 45 -18.40 7.94 0.54
CA VAL A 45 -19.51 7.04 0.85
C VAL A 45 -18.91 5.64 0.93
N LEU A 46 -18.52 5.24 2.14
CA LEU A 46 -18.13 3.85 2.39
C LEU A 46 -19.39 2.98 2.26
N PRO A 47 -19.30 1.84 1.56
CA PRO A 47 -20.43 0.94 1.45
C PRO A 47 -20.84 0.44 2.84
N PRO A 48 -22.14 0.15 3.06
CA PRO A 48 -22.64 -0.28 4.36
C PRO A 48 -21.92 -1.56 4.82
N PRO A 49 -21.70 -1.74 6.14
CA PRO A 49 -21.07 -2.94 6.66
C PRO A 49 -21.79 -4.21 6.19
N PRO A 50 -21.06 -5.22 5.68
CA PRO A 50 -21.67 -6.47 5.26
C PRO A 50 -22.31 -7.20 6.45
N PRO A 51 -23.54 -7.73 6.31
CA PRO A 51 -24.18 -8.56 7.33
C PRO A 51 -23.66 -10.01 7.26
N VAL A 52 -22.33 -10.18 7.17
CA VAL A 52 -21.70 -11.49 7.04
C VAL A 52 -21.36 -12.03 8.41
N LEU A 53 -21.99 -13.16 8.76
CA LEU A 53 -21.78 -13.89 10.00
C LEU A 53 -21.48 -15.35 9.67
N PHE A 54 -20.32 -15.82 10.11
CA PHE A 54 -19.93 -17.21 10.03
C PHE A 54 -20.42 -17.95 11.27
N GLU A 55 -21.23 -18.99 11.06
CA GLU A 55 -21.76 -19.86 12.13
C GLU A 55 -20.66 -20.60 12.89
N ARG A 56 -19.58 -20.94 12.18
CA ARG A 56 -18.39 -21.60 12.72
C ARG A 56 -17.15 -20.79 12.35
N PRO A 57 -16.11 -20.80 13.20
CA PRO A 57 -14.78 -20.36 12.85
C PRO A 57 -14.35 -20.82 11.45
N PRO A 58 -14.04 -19.92 10.52
CA PRO A 58 -13.45 -20.32 9.25
C PRO A 58 -12.07 -20.95 9.46
N LEU A 59 -11.75 -21.96 8.64
CA LEU A 59 -10.41 -22.49 8.51
C LEU A 59 -9.61 -21.56 7.61
N PHE A 60 -8.37 -21.28 7.99
CA PHE A 60 -7.42 -20.49 7.24
C PHE A 60 -6.20 -21.33 6.88
N LEU A 61 -5.78 -21.29 5.62
CA LEU A 61 -4.55 -21.91 5.13
C LEU A 61 -3.59 -20.81 4.67
N ALA A 62 -2.27 -21.05 4.70
CA ALA A 62 -1.30 -20.13 4.11
C ALA A 62 -0.61 -20.76 2.89
N PRO A 63 -1.12 -20.53 1.67
CA PRO A 63 -0.43 -20.92 0.45
C PRO A 63 0.96 -20.27 0.40
N PRO A 64 2.04 -21.05 0.18
CA PRO A 64 3.41 -20.51 0.16
C PRO A 64 3.62 -19.37 -0.85
N SER A 65 2.86 -19.35 -1.94
CA SER A 65 2.92 -18.32 -2.99
C SER A 65 2.29 -16.98 -2.61
N LEU A 66 1.39 -16.96 -1.62
CA LEU A 66 0.65 -15.75 -1.24
C LEU A 66 1.30 -15.04 -0.05
N GLY A 67 1.89 -15.77 0.88
CA GLY A 67 2.46 -15.19 2.10
C GLY A 67 1.42 -14.57 3.04
N ILE A 68 0.14 -14.86 2.83
CA ILE A 68 -0.99 -14.47 3.68
C ILE A 68 -1.86 -15.70 3.95
N TYR A 69 -2.71 -15.60 4.97
CA TYR A 69 -3.69 -16.64 5.25
C TYR A 69 -4.98 -16.38 4.49
N VAL A 70 -5.54 -17.42 3.88
CA VAL A 70 -6.77 -17.39 3.10
C VAL A 70 -7.81 -18.31 3.73
N GLY A 71 -9.01 -17.79 3.92
CA GLY A 71 -10.13 -18.57 4.42
C GLY A 71 -10.60 -19.58 3.38
N VAL A 72 -10.79 -20.82 3.80
CA VAL A 72 -11.26 -21.93 2.97
C VAL A 72 -12.56 -22.49 3.54
N ASP A 73 -13.29 -23.24 2.71
CA ASP A 73 -14.56 -23.86 3.08
C ASP A 73 -15.63 -22.86 3.55
N VAL A 74 -15.59 -21.65 3.00
CA VAL A 74 -16.54 -20.56 3.27
C VAL A 74 -17.00 -19.91 1.96
N PRO A 75 -18.23 -19.37 1.90
CA PRO A 75 -18.80 -18.82 0.66
C PRO A 75 -18.26 -17.43 0.29
N TYR A 76 -17.39 -16.85 1.12
CA TYR A 76 -16.83 -15.51 0.93
C TYR A 76 -15.31 -15.55 0.82
N ASP A 77 -14.73 -14.65 0.03
CA ASP A 77 -13.28 -14.48 0.02
C ASP A 77 -12.86 -13.66 1.23
N ILE A 78 -12.43 -14.36 2.27
CA ILE A 78 -11.86 -13.78 3.49
C ILE A 78 -10.37 -14.12 3.55
N VAL A 79 -9.56 -13.13 3.91
CA VAL A 79 -8.11 -13.30 4.10
C VAL A 79 -7.71 -12.71 5.45
N TYR A 80 -6.64 -13.24 6.03
CA TYR A 80 -6.03 -12.71 7.24
C TYR A 80 -4.60 -12.26 6.90
N ALA A 81 -4.36 -10.97 7.09
CA ALA A 81 -3.10 -10.29 6.79
C ALA A 81 -2.95 -9.08 7.73
N GLU A 82 -1.72 -8.67 8.03
CA GLU A 82 -1.46 -7.43 8.80
C GLU A 82 -2.28 -7.34 10.12
N ASP A 83 -2.40 -8.45 10.85
CA ASP A 83 -3.18 -8.56 12.10
C ASP A 83 -4.69 -8.26 11.97
N ALA A 84 -5.26 -8.32 10.76
CA ALA A 84 -6.69 -8.10 10.52
C ALA A 84 -7.29 -9.08 9.51
N TYR A 85 -8.61 -9.26 9.62
CA TYR A 85 -9.42 -9.98 8.65
C TYR A 85 -9.88 -9.01 7.57
N TYR A 86 -9.72 -9.40 6.31
CA TYR A 86 -10.21 -8.68 5.15
C TYR A 86 -11.21 -9.54 4.39
N LEU A 87 -12.41 -9.02 4.21
CA LEU A 87 -13.51 -9.69 3.53
C LEU A 87 -13.79 -8.97 2.21
N ASN A 88 -13.80 -9.71 1.11
CA ASN A 88 -14.36 -9.22 -0.14
C ASN A 88 -15.87 -9.50 -0.17
N TYR A 89 -16.67 -8.44 -0.24
CA TYR A 89 -18.12 -8.53 -0.34
C TYR A 89 -18.64 -7.55 -1.38
N ARG A 90 -19.38 -8.06 -2.37
CA ARG A 90 -19.91 -7.27 -3.51
C ARG A 90 -18.82 -6.41 -4.17
N ASN A 91 -17.63 -6.98 -4.41
CA ASN A 91 -16.48 -6.31 -5.00
C ASN A 91 -15.88 -5.15 -4.16
N GLY A 92 -16.37 -4.95 -2.93
CA GLY A 92 -15.78 -4.05 -1.94
C GLY A 92 -14.98 -4.83 -0.91
N TRP A 93 -13.91 -4.23 -0.41
CA TRP A 93 -13.14 -4.79 0.69
C TRP A 93 -13.52 -4.17 2.02
N TYR A 94 -13.61 -5.02 3.04
CA TYR A 94 -13.91 -4.62 4.41
C TYR A 94 -12.87 -5.23 5.33
N ARG A 95 -12.50 -4.53 6.40
CA ARG A 95 -11.60 -5.05 7.44
C ARG A 95 -12.31 -5.21 8.77
N SER A 96 -11.83 -6.12 9.58
CA SER A 96 -12.24 -6.31 10.96
C SER A 96 -11.10 -6.91 11.78
N GLY A 97 -11.10 -6.68 13.09
CA GLY A 97 -10.23 -7.40 14.04
C GLY A 97 -10.73 -8.80 14.38
N SER A 98 -11.93 -9.17 13.94
CA SER A 98 -12.56 -10.49 14.13
C SER A 98 -13.19 -10.97 12.83
N TYR A 99 -13.20 -12.28 12.61
CA TYR A 99 -13.77 -12.90 11.41
C TYR A 99 -15.29 -12.68 11.27
N ASN A 100 -16.00 -12.27 12.34
CA ASN A 100 -17.43 -11.95 12.32
C ASN A 100 -17.73 -10.43 12.35
N GLY A 101 -16.74 -9.59 12.04
CA GLY A 101 -16.88 -8.14 12.15
C GLY A 101 -16.61 -7.62 13.57
N PRO A 102 -16.83 -6.32 13.84
CA PRO A 102 -17.49 -5.34 12.97
C PRO A 102 -16.68 -4.99 11.71
N TRP A 103 -17.34 -5.01 10.57
CA TRP A 103 -16.72 -4.77 9.26
C TRP A 103 -16.69 -3.27 8.94
N VAL A 104 -15.51 -2.78 8.56
CA VAL A 104 -15.29 -1.39 8.15
C VAL A 104 -14.78 -1.39 6.71
N GLY A 105 -15.43 -0.62 5.83
CA GLY A 105 -14.98 -0.52 4.44
C GLY A 105 -13.54 -0.01 4.34
N VAL A 106 -12.78 -0.61 3.43
CA VAL A 106 -11.36 -0.31 3.20
C VAL A 106 -11.18 0.20 1.78
N ARG A 107 -10.49 1.33 1.66
CA ARG A 107 -10.08 1.81 0.35
C ARG A 107 -8.95 0.97 -0.21
N GLN A 108 -8.88 0.86 -1.53
CA GLN A 108 -7.91 0.00 -2.21
C GLN A 108 -6.45 0.30 -1.86
N GLU A 109 -6.12 1.55 -1.50
CA GLU A 109 -4.75 1.95 -1.13
C GLU A 109 -4.36 1.49 0.29
N ARG A 110 -5.34 1.16 1.13
CA ARG A 110 -5.14 0.65 2.49
C ARG A 110 -5.27 -0.88 2.58
N LEU A 111 -5.39 -1.56 1.45
CA LEU A 111 -5.33 -3.01 1.41
C LEU A 111 -3.90 -3.50 1.61
N PRO A 112 -3.73 -4.69 2.18
CA PRO A 112 -2.44 -5.34 2.24
C PRO A 112 -1.81 -5.41 0.85
N LEU A 113 -0.50 -5.17 0.81
CA LEU A 113 0.24 -5.05 -0.45
C LEU A 113 0.06 -6.30 -1.33
N VAL A 114 0.03 -7.48 -0.71
CA VAL A 114 -0.20 -8.78 -1.35
C VAL A 114 -1.55 -8.80 -2.08
N VAL A 115 -2.62 -8.42 -1.40
CA VAL A 115 -3.98 -8.40 -1.95
C VAL A 115 -4.09 -7.42 -3.11
N ARG A 116 -3.47 -6.25 -2.98
CA ARG A 116 -3.48 -5.22 -4.03
C ARG A 116 -2.68 -5.62 -5.26
N ARG A 117 -1.51 -6.23 -5.08
CA ARG A 117 -0.59 -6.57 -6.20
C ARG A 117 -1.02 -7.82 -6.95
N GLN A 118 -1.38 -8.88 -6.23
CA GLN A 118 -1.72 -10.17 -6.83
C GLN A 118 -3.14 -10.20 -7.37
N GLY A 119 -4.04 -9.42 -6.77
CA GLY A 119 -5.44 -9.39 -7.13
C GLY A 119 -6.22 -10.60 -6.61
N LEU A 120 -7.54 -10.46 -6.59
CA LEU A 120 -8.45 -11.45 -6.00
C LEU A 120 -8.42 -12.80 -6.73
N GLU A 121 -8.34 -12.78 -8.06
CA GLU A 121 -8.40 -14.01 -8.85
C GLU A 121 -7.17 -14.89 -8.64
N TYR A 122 -5.98 -14.30 -8.58
CA TYR A 122 -4.76 -15.02 -8.24
C TYR A 122 -4.86 -15.66 -6.85
N ILE A 123 -5.37 -14.91 -5.88
CA ILE A 123 -5.60 -15.42 -4.51
C ILE A 123 -6.54 -16.61 -4.52
N ARG A 124 -7.65 -16.57 -5.27
CA ARG A 124 -8.61 -17.68 -5.37
C ARG A 124 -7.99 -18.94 -5.97
N VAL A 125 -7.28 -18.80 -7.09
CA VAL A 125 -6.61 -19.95 -7.74
C VAL A 125 -5.64 -20.64 -6.78
N HIS A 126 -4.84 -19.85 -6.06
CA HIS A 126 -3.87 -20.40 -5.11
C HIS A 126 -4.52 -20.96 -3.85
N ARG A 127 -5.57 -20.30 -3.33
CA ARG A 127 -6.39 -20.83 -2.24
C ARG A 127 -6.97 -22.19 -2.61
N ASP A 128 -7.60 -22.29 -3.78
CA ASP A 128 -8.31 -23.50 -4.19
C ASP A 128 -7.32 -24.65 -4.40
N ARG A 129 -6.17 -24.38 -5.02
CA ARG A 129 -5.08 -25.37 -5.15
C ARG A 129 -4.61 -25.86 -3.78
N GLU A 130 -4.38 -24.96 -2.84
CA GLU A 130 -3.92 -25.33 -1.50
C GLU A 130 -4.99 -26.08 -0.71
N PHE A 131 -6.26 -25.69 -0.85
CA PHE A 131 -7.37 -26.38 -0.23
C PHE A 131 -7.54 -27.80 -0.78
N GLN A 132 -7.31 -28.01 -2.08
CA GLN A 132 -7.30 -29.36 -2.67
C GLN A 132 -6.17 -30.21 -2.08
N ASN A 133 -4.98 -29.65 -1.87
CA ASN A 133 -3.89 -30.36 -1.21
C ASN A 133 -4.26 -30.73 0.24
N TYR A 134 -4.80 -29.77 0.98
CA TYR A 134 -5.28 -29.97 2.35
C TYR A 134 -6.34 -31.08 2.42
N ARG A 135 -7.31 -31.10 1.50
CA ARG A 135 -8.35 -32.13 1.46
C ARG A 135 -7.84 -33.52 1.11
N ARG A 136 -6.78 -33.63 0.29
CA ARG A 136 -6.18 -34.92 -0.08
C ARG A 136 -5.41 -35.56 1.07
N ASP A 137 -4.77 -34.74 1.89
CA ASP A 137 -3.90 -35.20 2.97
C ASP A 137 -4.19 -34.46 4.28
N GLN A 138 -5.45 -34.54 4.73
CA GLN A 138 -5.89 -33.82 5.92
C GLN A 138 -5.12 -34.24 7.17
N ASN A 139 -4.73 -35.53 7.25
CA ASN A 139 -4.05 -36.10 8.41
C ASN A 139 -2.54 -35.80 8.45
N HIS A 140 -1.90 -35.51 7.30
CA HIS A 140 -0.48 -35.17 7.24
C HIS A 140 -0.20 -33.85 6.53
N TYR A 141 -1.17 -32.93 6.54
CA TYR A 141 -1.00 -31.62 5.94
C TYR A 141 0.16 -30.88 6.61
N ARG A 142 1.22 -30.61 5.83
CA ARG A 142 2.46 -29.96 6.29
C ARG A 142 2.43 -28.45 6.21
N GLY A 143 1.39 -27.88 5.59
CA GLY A 143 1.26 -26.43 5.44
C GLY A 143 0.81 -25.75 6.72
N ARG A 144 0.91 -24.42 6.76
CA ARG A 144 0.42 -23.62 7.89
C ARG A 144 -1.10 -23.48 7.79
N GLN A 145 -1.78 -23.78 8.89
CA GLN A 145 -3.22 -23.69 9.01
C GLN A 145 -3.63 -23.18 10.38
N PHE A 146 -4.81 -22.58 10.48
CA PHE A 146 -5.43 -22.26 11.76
C PHE A 146 -6.95 -22.05 11.66
N TRP A 147 -7.64 -22.19 12.77
CA TRP A 147 -9.05 -21.89 12.91
C TRP A 147 -9.26 -20.50 13.53
N ALA A 148 -10.12 -19.69 12.93
CA ALA A 148 -10.37 -18.32 13.38
C ALA A 148 -10.91 -18.30 14.83
N GLY A 149 -10.11 -17.78 15.77
CA GLY A 149 -10.47 -17.81 17.20
C GLY A 149 -9.25 -17.66 18.10
N ARG A 150 -9.14 -18.53 19.12
CA ARG A 150 -8.07 -18.46 20.12
C ARG A 150 -6.66 -18.63 19.50
N GLU A 151 -6.54 -19.41 18.43
CA GLU A 151 -5.28 -19.74 17.76
C GLU A 151 -4.59 -18.52 17.13
N VAL A 152 -5.32 -17.49 16.72
CA VAL A 152 -4.75 -16.29 16.09
C VAL A 152 -3.77 -15.58 17.03
N ARG A 153 -4.08 -15.56 18.33
CA ARG A 153 -3.17 -15.00 19.33
C ARG A 153 -1.88 -15.80 19.45
N GLU A 154 -1.94 -17.11 19.23
CA GLU A 154 -0.79 -18.02 19.27
C GLU A 154 0.08 -17.88 18.03
N ILE A 155 -0.51 -17.84 16.84
CA ILE A 155 0.20 -17.53 15.58
C ILE A 155 0.93 -16.19 15.72
N ARG A 156 0.24 -15.17 16.23
CA ARG A 156 0.84 -13.85 16.47
C ARG A 156 1.99 -13.89 17.48
N ARG A 157 2.00 -14.86 18.40
CA ARG A 157 3.13 -15.05 19.34
C ARG A 157 4.26 -15.79 18.66
N GLU A 158 3.97 -16.72 17.76
CA GLU A 158 4.94 -17.48 16.99
C GLU A 158 5.65 -16.61 15.95
N ASP A 159 4.91 -15.89 15.10
CA ASP A 159 5.49 -14.93 14.14
C ASP A 159 6.42 -13.93 14.85
N ARG A 160 5.97 -13.37 15.99
CA ARG A 160 6.79 -12.46 16.80
C ARG A 160 8.03 -13.12 17.42
N ARG A 161 8.01 -14.44 17.66
CA ARG A 161 9.18 -15.19 18.15
C ARG A 161 10.17 -15.41 17.02
N ASP A 162 9.70 -15.68 15.82
CA ASP A 162 10.54 -15.89 14.64
C ASP A 162 11.17 -14.59 14.18
N ASP A 163 10.41 -13.50 14.06
CA ASP A 163 10.96 -12.16 13.77
C ASP A 163 12.04 -11.76 14.80
N ARG A 164 11.83 -12.10 16.08
CA ARG A 164 12.79 -11.85 17.14
C ARG A 164 14.04 -12.71 17.00
N ARG A 165 13.92 -13.94 16.49
CA ARG A 165 15.05 -14.84 16.24
C ARG A 165 15.90 -14.27 15.11
N ASP A 166 15.26 -13.92 14.01
CA ASP A 166 15.91 -13.36 12.82
C ASP A 166 16.66 -12.07 13.17
N TRP A 167 16.00 -11.14 13.88
CA TRP A 167 16.63 -9.91 14.34
C TRP A 167 17.85 -10.14 15.26
N LYS A 168 17.79 -11.18 16.11
CA LYS A 168 18.94 -11.54 16.95
C LYS A 168 20.10 -12.10 16.13
N GLU A 169 19.81 -12.86 15.07
CA GLU A 169 20.83 -13.41 14.18
C GLU A 169 21.49 -12.34 13.34
N GLU A 170 20.71 -11.42 12.78
CA GLU A 170 21.20 -10.22 12.08
C GLU A 170 22.10 -9.40 13.01
N ARG A 171 21.63 -9.05 14.21
CA ARG A 171 22.43 -8.29 15.17
C ARG A 171 23.73 -9.01 15.58
N LYS A 172 23.76 -10.34 15.58
CA LYS A 172 24.99 -11.10 15.84
C LYS A 172 25.97 -10.96 14.67
N ARG A 173 25.49 -11.01 13.43
CA ARG A 173 26.28 -10.80 12.22
C ARG A 173 26.87 -9.39 12.21
N ASP A 174 26.06 -8.36 12.39
CA ASP A 174 26.53 -6.96 12.45
C ASP A 174 27.60 -6.76 13.54
N LYS A 175 27.41 -7.40 14.70
CA LYS A 175 28.37 -7.34 15.79
C LYS A 175 29.67 -8.07 15.47
N GLN A 176 29.63 -9.14 14.67
CA GLN A 176 30.84 -9.82 14.20
C GLN A 176 31.56 -8.96 13.17
N GLU A 177 30.84 -8.42 12.19
CA GLU A 177 31.38 -7.52 11.16
C GLU A 177 32.06 -6.29 11.80
N TRP A 178 31.38 -5.61 12.73
CA TRP A 178 31.93 -4.47 13.44
C TRP A 178 33.21 -4.81 14.23
N LYS A 179 33.30 -6.02 14.79
CA LYS A 179 34.52 -6.46 15.49
C LYS A 179 35.68 -6.70 14.52
N GLU A 180 35.39 -7.26 13.35
CA GLU A 180 36.37 -7.52 12.31
C GLU A 180 36.88 -6.23 11.67
N GLU A 181 35.98 -5.29 11.38
CA GLU A 181 36.30 -3.93 10.94
C GLU A 181 37.21 -3.24 11.97
N ARG A 182 36.78 -3.16 13.23
CA ARG A 182 37.59 -2.55 14.29
C ARG A 182 38.96 -3.23 14.49
N LYS A 183 39.06 -4.54 14.24
CA LYS A 183 40.34 -5.26 14.28
C LYS A 183 41.24 -4.83 13.14
N ARG A 184 40.70 -4.72 11.92
CA ARG A 184 41.41 -4.22 10.73
C ARG A 184 41.92 -2.80 10.96
N ASP A 185 41.08 -1.88 11.41
CA ASP A 185 41.48 -0.49 11.70
C ASP A 185 42.63 -0.43 12.70
N LYS A 186 42.58 -1.28 13.73
CA LYS A 186 43.64 -1.34 14.74
C LYS A 186 44.95 -1.91 14.19
N GLU A 187 44.89 -2.85 13.25
CA GLU A 187 46.08 -3.39 12.57
C GLU A 187 46.68 -2.37 11.61
N GLU A 188 45.84 -1.64 10.87
CA GLU A 188 46.24 -0.56 9.98
C GLU A 188 46.94 0.57 10.76
N LEU A 189 46.34 1.07 11.85
CA LEU A 189 46.94 2.08 12.72
C LEU A 189 48.29 1.63 13.32
N LYS A 190 48.43 0.34 13.64
CA LYS A 190 49.72 -0.19 14.12
C LYS A 190 50.77 -0.20 13.02
N TYR A 191 50.36 -0.54 11.79
CA TYR A 191 51.25 -0.56 10.63
C TYR A 191 51.73 0.85 10.29
N GLU A 192 50.82 1.82 10.23
CA GLU A 192 51.14 3.24 10.04
C GLU A 192 52.11 3.75 11.11
N ARG A 193 51.79 3.53 12.39
CA ARG A 193 52.66 3.95 13.50
C ARG A 193 54.06 3.32 13.44
N LYS A 194 54.17 2.07 12.96
CA LYS A 194 55.47 1.40 12.80
C LYS A 194 56.24 2.04 11.65
N ARG A 195 55.59 2.30 10.53
CA ARG A 195 56.16 2.97 9.37
C ARG A 195 56.69 4.36 9.73
N ASP A 196 55.89 5.17 10.41
CA ASP A 196 56.31 6.53 10.85
C ASP A 196 57.54 6.48 11.75
N LYS A 197 57.63 5.45 12.62
CA LYS A 197 58.78 5.25 13.50
C LYS A 197 60.04 4.81 12.74
N GLU A 198 59.89 4.04 11.67
CA GLU A 198 61.00 3.66 10.78
C GLU A 198 61.48 4.87 9.97
N GLU A 199 60.56 5.65 9.38
CA GLU A 199 60.89 6.90 8.68
C GLU A 199 61.63 7.90 9.58
N TRP A 200 61.18 8.08 10.84
CA TRP A 200 61.85 8.95 11.81
C TRP A 200 63.28 8.50 12.14
N LYS A 201 63.52 7.19 12.28
CA LYS A 201 64.86 6.62 12.59
C LYS A 201 65.85 6.73 11.43
N ASP A 202 65.36 6.78 10.20
CA ASP A 202 66.21 6.93 9.02
C ASP A 202 66.57 8.41 8.78
N HIS A 203 65.69 9.33 9.19
CA HIS A 203 66.00 10.76 9.21
C HIS A 203 67.07 11.12 10.25
N ASP A 204 67.10 10.44 11.40
CA ASP A 204 68.09 10.69 12.47
C ASP A 204 69.48 10.06 12.19
N ARG A 205 69.59 9.20 11.16
CA ARG A 205 70.83 8.52 10.76
C ARG A 205 71.55 9.15 9.55
N ARG A 206 71.02 10.23 8.97
CA ARG A 206 71.64 11.01 7.89
C ARG A 206 72.18 12.33 8.43
#